data_AF-A0A929PGW6-F1
#
_entry.id   AF-A0A929PGW6-F1
#
_cell.length_a   1.000
_cell.length_b   1.000
_cell.length_c   1.000
_cell.angle_alpha   90.00
_cell.angle_beta   90.00
_cell.angle_gamma   90.00
#
_symmetry.space_group_name_H-M   'P 1'
#
loop_
_entity.id
_entity.type
_entity.pdbx_description
1 polymer ?
#
loop_
_entity_poly.entity_id
_entity_poly.type
_entity_poly.pdbx_seq_one_letter_code
_entity_poly.pdbx_strand_id
1 'polypeptide(L)'
;MTELRVDKKRQFHVDSTEGLIHCQYTPEIEDVIVDSIGEFVRVRGMMVPTRSGTYILGVNDENSLETLPQYIPKTFGSGSCEKHLKEDIPIDLIFENDMYIAHNDDLGLLVAAKSMKGAIEGIGEEFATLWSEYVEVAEHELTDGAKNFRDKLIKLVA
;
A
#
# COMPACT_ATOMS: atom_id res chain seq x y z
N MET A 1 0.66 -39.97 24.05
CA MET A 1 1.45 -39.89 22.79
C MET A 1 0.43 -39.84 21.67
N THR A 2 0.40 -38.76 20.91
CA THR A 2 -0.61 -38.53 19.87
C THR A 2 0.09 -38.43 18.53
N GLU A 3 -0.27 -39.32 17.62
CA GLU A 3 0.22 -39.32 16.25
C GLU A 3 -0.71 -38.45 15.41
N LEU A 4 -0.18 -37.38 14.84
CA LEU A 4 -0.92 -36.41 14.03
C LEU A 4 -0.30 -36.37 12.64
N ARG A 5 -1.15 -36.38 11.61
CA ARG A 5 -0.75 -36.03 10.25
C ARG A 5 -0.87 -34.51 10.09
N VAL A 6 0.24 -33.84 9.81
CA VAL A 6 0.25 -32.43 9.42
C VAL A 6 -0.19 -32.35 7.96
N ASP A 7 -1.31 -31.68 7.71
CA ASP A 7 -1.81 -31.44 6.35
C ASP A 7 -1.28 -30.11 5.82
N LYS A 8 -1.05 -30.01 4.51
CA LYS A 8 -0.73 -28.73 3.87
C LYS A 8 -2.02 -27.95 3.69
N LYS A 9 -2.33 -27.06 4.63
CA LYS A 9 -3.37 -26.05 4.42
C LYS A 9 -2.84 -25.02 3.42
N ARG A 10 -3.38 -25.04 2.21
CA ARG A 10 -3.06 -24.06 1.15
C ARG A 10 -3.74 -22.72 1.41
N GLN A 11 -3.29 -22.04 2.46
CA GLN A 11 -3.83 -20.77 2.92
C GLN A 11 -2.69 -19.78 3.12
N PHE A 12 -2.98 -18.50 2.89
CA PHE A 12 -2.08 -17.39 3.21
C PHE A 12 -2.91 -16.18 3.65
N HIS A 13 -2.25 -15.17 4.19
CA HIS A 13 -2.88 -13.92 4.58
C HIS A 13 -2.24 -12.77 3.80
N VAL A 14 -3.07 -11.78 3.49
CA VAL A 14 -2.63 -10.51 2.90
C VAL A 14 -2.97 -9.41 3.89
N ASP A 15 -1.97 -8.65 4.33
CA ASP A 15 -2.23 -7.39 5.01
C ASP A 15 -2.66 -6.36 3.97
N SER A 16 -3.75 -5.65 4.22
CA SER A 16 -4.31 -4.66 3.31
C SER A 16 -4.73 -3.42 4.08
N THR A 17 -5.05 -2.33 3.37
CA THR A 17 -5.59 -1.11 3.99
C THR A 17 -6.94 -1.34 4.69
N GLU A 18 -7.66 -2.41 4.33
CA GLU A 18 -8.92 -2.83 4.95
C GLU A 18 -8.71 -3.85 6.09
N GLY A 19 -7.46 -4.23 6.36
CA GLY A 19 -7.07 -5.24 7.33
C GLY A 19 -6.69 -6.57 6.71
N LEU A 20 -6.60 -7.61 7.55
CA LEU A 20 -6.13 -8.93 7.17
C LEU A 20 -7.15 -9.67 6.30
N ILE A 21 -6.74 -10.08 5.10
CA ILE A 21 -7.56 -10.89 4.19
C ILE A 21 -7.09 -12.34 4.25
N HIS A 22 -8.03 -13.26 4.49
CA HIS A 22 -7.77 -14.70 4.46
C HIS A 22 -7.92 -15.25 3.04
N CYS A 23 -6.85 -15.84 2.51
CA CYS A 23 -6.80 -16.37 1.15
C CYS A 23 -6.61 -17.88 1.15
N GLN A 24 -7.15 -18.55 0.13
CA GLN A 24 -6.93 -19.96 -0.15
C GLN A 24 -6.51 -20.13 -1.61
N TYR A 25 -5.55 -21.03 -1.85
CA TYR A 25 -5.03 -21.28 -3.19
C TYR A 25 -5.10 -22.76 -3.60
N THR A 26 -5.05 -23.00 -4.91
CA THR A 26 -4.98 -24.33 -5.51
C THR A 26 -3.52 -24.78 -5.66
N PRO A 27 -3.21 -26.09 -5.72
CA PRO A 27 -1.82 -26.58 -5.83
C PRO A 27 -1.01 -25.95 -6.96
N GLU A 28 -1.69 -25.63 -8.06
CA GLU A 28 -1.08 -25.21 -9.31
C GLU A 28 -0.34 -23.87 -9.19
N ILE A 29 -0.69 -23.06 -8.18
CA ILE A 29 -0.09 -21.75 -7.94
C ILE A 29 0.78 -21.70 -6.67
N GLU A 30 1.07 -22.84 -6.05
CA GLU A 30 1.82 -22.92 -4.78
C GLU A 30 3.19 -22.21 -4.88
N ASP A 31 3.93 -22.43 -5.97
CA ASP A 31 5.25 -21.81 -6.18
C ASP A 31 5.14 -20.28 -6.29
N VAL A 32 4.13 -19.76 -7.00
CA VAL A 32 3.88 -18.31 -7.12
C VAL A 32 3.56 -17.69 -5.76
N ILE A 33 2.78 -18.37 -4.92
CA ILE A 33 2.47 -17.89 -3.56
C ILE A 33 3.74 -17.84 -2.72
N VAL A 34 4.57 -18.89 -2.77
CA VAL A 34 5.82 -18.98 -1.98
C VAL A 34 6.80 -17.88 -2.39
N ASP A 35 6.97 -17.66 -3.69
CA ASP A 35 7.88 -16.63 -4.23
C ASP A 35 7.39 -15.20 -3.92
N SER A 36 6.10 -15.02 -3.65
CA SER A 36 5.48 -13.73 -3.31
C SER A 36 5.50 -13.43 -1.80
N ILE A 37 6.02 -14.31 -0.95
CA ILE A 37 6.01 -14.09 0.51
C ILE A 37 6.93 -12.92 0.86
N GLY A 38 6.37 -11.91 1.51
CA GLY A 38 7.07 -10.68 1.90
C GLY A 38 7.02 -9.58 0.84
N GLU A 39 6.56 -9.91 -0.37
CA GLU A 39 6.39 -8.95 -1.45
C GLU A 39 5.04 -8.23 -1.34
N PHE A 40 4.99 -7.00 -1.87
CA PHE A 40 3.74 -6.29 -2.07
C PHE A 40 3.06 -6.83 -3.33
N VAL A 41 1.83 -7.29 -3.20
CA VAL A 41 1.09 -7.92 -4.30
C VAL A 41 -0.32 -7.35 -4.44
N ARG A 42 -0.80 -7.31 -5.68
CA ARG A 42 -2.22 -7.25 -5.98
C ARG A 42 -2.75 -8.68 -6.10
N VAL A 43 -3.76 -8.99 -5.30
CA VAL A 43 -4.44 -10.29 -5.34
C VAL A 43 -5.81 -10.14 -6.00
N ARG A 44 -6.08 -10.97 -7.00
CA ARG A 44 -7.39 -11.15 -7.63
C ARG A 44 -7.93 -12.53 -7.27
N GLY A 45 -9.24 -12.66 -7.17
CA GLY A 45 -9.85 -13.93 -6.82
C GLY A 45 -11.35 -13.85 -6.70
N MET A 46 -11.96 -14.96 -6.31
CA MET A 46 -13.39 -15.05 -6.07
C MET A 46 -13.67 -15.18 -4.56
N MET A 47 -14.63 -14.43 -4.06
CA MET A 47 -15.08 -14.58 -2.68
C MET A 47 -15.83 -15.89 -2.52
N VAL A 48 -15.31 -16.79 -1.70
CA VAL A 48 -15.89 -18.11 -1.42
C VAL A 48 -16.46 -18.12 -0.01
N PRO A 49 -17.75 -18.45 0.18
CA PRO A 49 -18.32 -18.61 1.51
C PRO A 49 -17.74 -19.86 2.19
N THR A 50 -17.35 -19.70 3.44
CA THR A 50 -16.93 -20.79 4.31
C THR A 50 -18.14 -21.43 4.99
N ARG A 51 -17.95 -22.62 5.57
CA ARG A 51 -18.99 -23.31 6.35
C ARG A 51 -19.44 -22.52 7.60
N SER A 52 -18.61 -21.61 8.08
CA SER A 52 -18.89 -20.71 9.22
C SER A 52 -19.64 -19.43 8.81
N GLY A 53 -19.94 -19.23 7.53
CA GLY A 53 -20.60 -18.01 7.03
C GLY A 53 -19.66 -16.81 6.87
N THR A 54 -18.35 -16.98 7.13
CA THR A 54 -17.33 -16.00 6.76
C THR A 54 -16.91 -16.20 5.31
N TYR A 55 -16.24 -15.22 4.70
CA TYR A 55 -15.75 -15.32 3.33
C TYR A 55 -14.21 -15.43 3.32
N ILE A 56 -13.69 -16.18 2.35
CA ILE A 56 -12.27 -16.26 2.03
C ILE A 56 -12.05 -15.92 0.56
N LEU A 57 -10.90 -15.36 0.22
CA LEU A 57 -10.54 -15.10 -1.16
C LEU A 57 -9.95 -16.36 -1.79
N GLY A 58 -10.65 -16.96 -2.74
CA GLY A 58 -10.18 -18.09 -3.53
C GLY A 58 -9.33 -17.62 -4.71
N VAL A 59 -8.09 -18.10 -4.78
CA VAL A 59 -7.08 -17.76 -5.78
C VAL A 59 -6.73 -19.03 -6.55
N ASN A 60 -6.87 -19.03 -7.87
CA ASN A 60 -6.78 -20.26 -8.67
C ASN A 60 -6.08 -20.09 -10.03
N ASP A 61 -5.49 -18.93 -10.28
CA ASP A 61 -4.79 -18.61 -11.52
C ASP A 61 -3.48 -17.88 -11.20
N GLU A 62 -2.43 -18.13 -11.97
CA GLU A 62 -1.11 -17.52 -11.76
C GLU A 62 -1.15 -15.98 -11.90
N ASN A 63 -2.02 -15.45 -12.76
CA ASN A 63 -2.20 -13.99 -12.94
C ASN A 63 -3.06 -13.36 -11.83
N SER A 64 -3.47 -14.17 -10.84
CA SER A 64 -4.19 -13.71 -9.67
C SER A 64 -3.28 -13.02 -8.66
N LEU A 65 -1.97 -13.25 -8.71
CA LEU A 65 -0.99 -12.48 -7.95
C LEU A 65 -0.11 -11.69 -8.92
N GLU A 66 0.02 -10.40 -8.64
CA GLU A 66 0.88 -9.48 -9.39
C GLU A 66 1.71 -8.71 -8.38
N THR A 67 3.05 -8.82 -8.45
CA THR A 67 3.94 -8.01 -7.61
C THR A 67 3.83 -6.54 -7.98
N LEU A 68 3.53 -5.72 -6.98
CA LEU A 68 3.42 -4.27 -7.09
C LEU A 68 4.27 -3.66 -5.99
N PRO A 69 5.57 -3.40 -6.24
CA PRO A 69 6.45 -2.80 -5.24
C PRO A 69 6.08 -1.33 -4.96
N GLN A 70 5.17 -0.76 -5.76
CA GLN A 70 4.79 0.64 -5.69
C GLN A 70 3.29 0.81 -5.47
N TYR A 71 2.95 1.74 -4.58
CA TYR A 71 1.61 2.27 -4.41
C TYR A 71 1.46 3.59 -5.16
N ILE A 72 0.32 3.77 -5.84
CA ILE A 72 -0.01 5.01 -6.58
C ILE A 72 -1.17 5.70 -5.86
N PRO A 73 -0.91 6.74 -5.04
CA PRO A 73 -1.96 7.53 -4.42
C PRO A 73 -2.71 8.30 -5.49
N LYS A 74 -4.03 8.40 -5.32
CA LYS A 74 -4.90 9.22 -6.17
C LYS A 74 -5.29 10.54 -5.49
N THR A 75 -5.29 10.52 -4.16
CA THR A 75 -5.64 11.67 -3.33
C THR A 75 -4.71 11.76 -2.12
N PHE A 76 -4.65 12.95 -1.53
CA PHE A 76 -4.10 13.17 -0.21
C PHE A 76 -4.95 14.21 0.54
N GLY A 77 -4.77 14.30 1.86
CA GLY A 77 -5.63 15.10 2.73
C GLY A 77 -6.94 14.40 3.06
N SER A 78 -7.87 15.12 3.69
CA SER A 78 -9.15 14.56 4.11
C SER A 78 -10.29 15.57 4.02
N GLY A 79 -11.51 15.07 3.81
CA GLY A 79 -12.73 15.87 3.76
C GLY A 79 -12.69 16.99 2.72
N SER A 80 -12.99 18.22 3.13
CA SER A 80 -12.99 19.39 2.23
C SER A 80 -11.60 19.81 1.76
N CYS A 81 -10.55 19.28 2.37
CA CYS A 81 -9.16 19.58 2.03
C CYS A 81 -8.52 18.48 1.17
N GLU A 82 -9.28 17.45 0.77
CA GLU A 82 -8.79 16.42 -0.14
C GLU A 82 -8.34 17.03 -1.47
N LYS A 83 -7.16 16.64 -1.92
CA LYS A 83 -6.58 17.03 -3.21
C LYS A 83 -6.46 15.81 -4.10
N HIS A 84 -6.83 15.96 -5.37
CA HIS A 84 -6.65 14.92 -6.37
C HIS A 84 -5.33 15.09 -7.10
N LEU A 85 -4.55 14.02 -7.15
CA LEU A 85 -3.33 13.93 -7.93
C LEU A 85 -3.71 13.66 -9.39
N LYS A 86 -3.15 14.46 -10.32
CA LYS A 86 -3.30 14.24 -11.76
C LYS A 86 -2.11 13.53 -12.40
N GLU A 87 -0.99 13.44 -11.68
CA GLU A 87 0.19 12.69 -12.06
C GLU A 87 0.35 11.48 -11.13
N ASP A 88 0.81 10.36 -11.68
CA ASP A 88 1.12 9.17 -10.89
C ASP A 88 2.38 9.43 -10.05
N ILE A 89 2.27 9.23 -8.74
CA ILE A 89 3.38 9.39 -7.80
C ILE A 89 3.72 8.01 -7.23
N PRO A 90 4.71 7.29 -7.77
CA PRO A 90 5.10 6.00 -7.22
C PRO A 90 5.64 6.16 -5.80
N ILE A 91 5.01 5.46 -4.87
CA ILE A 91 5.48 5.29 -3.49
C ILE A 91 6.06 3.90 -3.38
N ASP A 92 7.37 3.79 -3.22
CA ASP A 92 8.04 2.52 -3.02
C ASP A 92 7.66 1.96 -1.65
N LEU A 93 7.32 0.67 -1.63
CA LEU A 93 6.92 -0.06 -0.43
C LEU A 93 7.93 -1.16 -0.13
N ILE A 94 8.42 -1.16 1.11
CA ILE A 94 9.37 -2.15 1.62
C ILE A 94 8.81 -2.69 2.95
N PHE A 95 8.96 -3.99 3.19
CA PHE A 95 8.68 -4.58 4.48
C PHE A 95 9.98 -5.12 5.09
N GLU A 96 10.47 -4.46 6.13
CA GLU A 96 11.72 -4.82 6.80
C GLU A 96 11.60 -4.64 8.31
N ASN A 97 12.20 -5.55 9.09
CA ASN A 97 12.21 -5.46 10.56
C ASN A 97 10.81 -5.29 11.18
N ASP A 98 9.82 -6.04 10.66
CA ASP A 98 8.41 -5.99 11.07
C ASP A 98 7.74 -4.61 10.88
N MET A 99 8.26 -3.80 9.97
CA MET A 99 7.77 -2.46 9.65
C MET A 99 7.54 -2.32 8.14
N TYR A 100 6.41 -1.69 7.80
CA TYR A 100 6.13 -1.18 6.47
C TYR A 100 6.81 0.17 6.31
N ILE A 101 7.69 0.28 5.32
CA ILE A 101 8.37 1.50 4.95
C ILE A 101 7.80 1.93 3.61
N ALA A 102 7.23 3.13 3.56
CA ALA A 102 6.74 3.77 2.35
C ALA A 102 7.57 5.02 2.09
N HIS A 103 8.11 5.19 0.87
CA HIS A 103 8.92 6.36 0.57
C HIS A 103 8.81 6.83 -0.88
N ASN A 104 9.17 8.10 -1.08
CA ASN A 104 9.37 8.71 -2.39
C ASN A 104 10.46 9.78 -2.27
N ASP A 105 11.64 9.49 -2.80
CA ASP A 105 12.82 10.34 -2.65
C ASP A 105 12.66 11.70 -3.37
N ASP A 106 11.91 11.71 -4.47
CA ASP A 106 11.65 12.90 -5.28
C ASP A 106 10.90 14.00 -4.51
N LEU A 107 10.03 13.60 -3.60
CA LEU A 107 9.24 14.49 -2.75
C LEU A 107 9.73 14.52 -1.29
N GLY A 108 10.71 13.69 -0.97
CA GLY A 108 11.23 13.55 0.40
C GLY A 108 10.21 12.91 1.35
N LEU A 109 9.31 12.06 0.85
CA LEU A 109 8.32 11.37 1.66
C LEU A 109 8.95 10.11 2.27
N LEU A 110 8.75 9.90 3.56
CA LEU A 110 9.21 8.69 4.26
C LEU A 110 8.33 8.40 5.47
N VAL A 111 7.74 7.22 5.49
CA VAL A 111 6.89 6.75 6.59
C VAL A 111 7.25 5.32 6.95
N ALA A 112 7.35 5.04 8.25
CA ALA A 112 7.48 3.70 8.78
C ALA A 112 6.32 3.39 9.73
N ALA A 113 5.58 2.30 9.47
CA ALA A 113 4.43 1.90 10.27
C ALA A 113 4.37 0.39 10.50
N LYS A 114 3.59 -0.04 11.50
CA LYS A 114 3.40 -1.47 11.83
C LYS A 114 2.35 -2.18 10.96
N SER A 115 1.66 -1.45 10.10
CA SER A 115 0.63 -1.97 9.21
C SER A 115 0.70 -1.27 7.86
N MET A 116 0.28 -1.97 6.80
CA MET A 116 0.19 -1.37 5.47
C MET A 116 -0.71 -0.14 5.49
N LYS A 117 -1.86 -0.23 6.17
CA LYS A 117 -2.77 0.91 6.35
C LYS A 117 -2.06 2.14 6.93
N GLY A 118 -1.31 1.97 8.02
CA GLY A 118 -0.63 3.08 8.67
C GLY A 118 0.46 3.71 7.79
N ALA A 119 1.17 2.91 6.98
CA ALA A 119 2.17 3.42 6.06
C ALA A 119 1.53 4.27 4.94
N ILE A 120 0.43 3.79 4.36
CA ILE A 120 -0.30 4.53 3.31
C ILE A 120 -0.97 5.79 3.84
N GLU A 121 -1.64 5.71 5.00
CA GLU A 121 -2.26 6.88 5.64
C GLU A 121 -1.20 7.93 6.00
N GLY A 122 -0.05 7.50 6.56
CA GLY A 122 1.04 8.42 6.89
C GLY A 122 1.62 9.12 5.67
N ILE A 123 1.71 8.45 4.51
CA ILE A 123 2.15 9.12 3.27
C ILE A 123 1.19 10.25 2.89
N GLY A 124 -0.12 10.04 3.07
CA GLY A 124 -1.11 11.09 2.87
C GLY A 124 -0.95 12.27 3.83
N GLU A 125 -0.55 12.01 5.08
CA GLU A 125 -0.26 13.04 6.10
C GLU A 125 1.02 13.82 5.79
N GLU A 126 2.10 13.15 5.37
CA GLU A 126 3.34 13.79 4.90
C GLU A 126 3.05 14.69 3.69
N PHE A 127 2.26 14.22 2.72
CA PHE A 127 1.80 15.05 1.61
C PHE A 127 1.04 16.30 2.05
N ALA A 128 0.09 16.14 2.99
CA ALA A 128 -0.68 17.26 3.50
C ALA A 128 0.21 18.27 4.23
N THR A 129 1.23 17.80 4.95
CA THR A 129 2.24 18.63 5.59
C THR A 129 3.02 19.44 4.57
N LEU A 130 3.57 18.79 3.54
CA LEU A 130 4.28 19.48 2.46
C LEU A 130 3.39 20.51 1.75
N TRP A 131 2.12 20.19 1.51
CA TRP A 131 1.19 21.13 0.90
C TRP A 131 0.99 22.37 1.77
N SER A 132 0.76 22.18 3.08
CA SER A 132 0.55 23.29 4.00
C SER A 132 1.80 24.16 4.12
N GLU A 133 2.98 23.57 4.24
CA GLU A 133 4.25 24.28 4.43
C GLU A 133 4.73 25.05 3.19
N TYR A 134 4.48 24.53 1.99
CA TYR A 134 5.03 25.11 0.76
C TYR A 134 4.00 25.80 -0.14
N VAL A 135 2.74 25.36 -0.13
CA VAL A 135 1.72 25.89 -1.05
C VAL A 135 0.79 26.89 -0.37
N GLU A 136 0.39 26.63 0.87
CA GLU A 136 -0.56 27.49 1.61
C GLU A 136 0.10 28.72 2.25
N VAL A 137 1.41 28.65 2.50
CA VAL A 137 2.22 29.78 2.99
C VAL A 137 2.36 30.88 1.93
N ALA A 138 2.46 32.14 2.36
CA ALA A 138 2.62 33.26 1.44
C ALA A 138 3.99 33.20 0.74
N GLU A 139 4.02 33.44 -0.57
CA GLU A 139 5.22 33.22 -1.39
C GLU A 139 6.45 34.02 -0.92
N HIS A 140 6.24 35.20 -0.33
CA HIS A 140 7.32 36.04 0.20
C HIS A 140 8.00 35.46 1.45
N GLU A 141 7.37 34.50 2.13
CA GLU A 141 7.92 33.77 3.27
C GLU A 141 8.78 32.57 2.83
N LEU A 142 8.71 32.20 1.55
CA LEU A 142 9.44 31.07 0.99
C LEU A 142 10.84 31.48 0.49
N THR A 143 11.81 30.61 0.74
CA THR A 143 13.11 30.67 0.07
C THR A 143 12.98 30.32 -1.41
N ASP A 144 13.96 30.69 -2.24
CA ASP A 144 13.90 30.36 -3.68
C ASP A 144 13.86 28.84 -3.95
N GLY A 145 14.52 28.05 -3.10
CA GLY A 145 14.40 26.59 -3.14
C GLY A 145 12.99 26.10 -2.81
N ALA A 146 12.35 26.69 -1.79
CA ALA A 146 10.98 26.37 -1.40
C ALA A 146 9.95 26.79 -2.46
N LYS A 147 10.18 27.89 -3.20
CA LYS A 147 9.34 28.29 -4.34
C LYS A 147 9.40 27.27 -5.48
N ASN A 148 10.60 26.77 -5.81
CA ASN A 148 10.74 25.72 -6.82
C ASN A 148 10.02 24.42 -6.40
N PHE A 149 10.09 24.06 -5.12
CA PHE A 149 9.39 22.89 -4.60
C PHE A 149 7.87 23.08 -4.57
N ARG A 150 7.38 24.27 -4.18
CA ARG A 150 5.98 24.67 -4.30
C ARG A 150 5.45 24.47 -5.72
N ASP A 151 6.19 24.93 -6.73
CA ASP A 151 5.80 24.76 -8.13
C ASP A 151 5.74 23.29 -8.54
N LYS A 152 6.64 22.45 -8.00
CA LYS A 152 6.59 20.99 -8.18
C LYS A 152 5.29 20.43 -7.57
N LEU A 153 4.96 20.77 -6.32
CA LEU A 153 3.75 20.28 -5.65
C LEU A 153 2.45 20.71 -6.35
N ILE A 154 2.35 21.98 -6.76
CA ILE A 154 1.17 22.50 -7.46
C ILE A 154 0.96 21.76 -8.80
N LYS A 155 2.04 21.40 -9.50
CA LYS A 155 1.95 20.65 -10.75
C LYS A 155 1.39 19.23 -10.58
N LEU A 156 1.47 18.65 -9.39
CA LEU A 156 0.96 17.29 -9.14
C LEU A 156 -0.55 17.25 -8.95
N VAL A 157 -1.18 18.38 -8.58
CA VAL A 157 -2.60 18.46 -8.22
C VAL A 157 -3.45 18.96 -9.40
N ALA A 158 -4.64 18.39 -9.56
CA ALA A 158 -5.63 18.76 -10.57
C ALA A 158 -6.27 20.13 -10.33
#